data_AF-A0A8H7TWQ2-F1
#
_entry.id   AF-A0A8H7TWQ2-F1
#
_cell.length_a   1.000
_cell.length_b   1.000
_cell.length_c   1.000
_cell.angle_alpha   90.00
_cell.angle_beta   90.00
_cell.angle_gamma   90.00
#
_symmetry.space_group_name_H-M   'P 1'
#
loop_
_entity.id
_entity.type
_entity.pdbx_description
1 polymer ?
#
loop_
_entity_poly.entity_id
_entity_poly.type
_entity_poly.pdbx_seq_one_letter_code
_entity_poly.pdbx_strand_id
1 'polypeptide(L)'
;MDRSSKYPKIEKPPIISLLRTLLQRTELFAYIDEVHLGGRYMYDNPERPLLDTTGLLPDLNLFIDAINKTRVSYTSLWIDRLIAGGMDALAGLLITNVSKIRCLHIGHNFVNGDDILGKVLLSKVYGELPAFGRLKEVWYTKRRDYIQQRNEIFPYAASLFYLPTATNISVSMSNPEIFAWPREEPNLDHITHLSIDWLLEEYLISILVITPNLKSLYYEWIYHDDSNEELEYPLMDFDYLVDVLSFVKGTLEVFMFLMEIGDEERDGSTIEMKFKGTMRGLLGFDKLRFLSIPLVCLTGFAAEPIPLEQSIPANMEVLHLRQKSLDDHGVIIHWLDHFRNREDKLEAIDRLIQPLVKAHTNLHFVTAWTRAWQIRTKRCAPGCHD
;
A
#
# COMPACT_ATOMS: atom_id res chain seq x y z
N MET A 1 35.52 11.25 -14.45
CA MET A 1 34.63 10.24 -15.03
C MET A 1 33.21 10.77 -14.89
N ASP A 2 32.66 11.16 -16.03
CA ASP A 2 31.34 11.77 -16.16
C ASP A 2 30.25 10.74 -15.81
N ARG A 3 29.48 11.00 -14.74
CA ARG A 3 28.37 10.13 -14.29
C ARG A 3 27.07 10.40 -15.07
N SER A 4 27.06 11.33 -16.03
CA SER A 4 25.85 11.69 -16.77
C SER A 4 25.41 10.68 -17.84
N SER A 5 26.23 9.67 -18.19
CA SER A 5 25.91 8.75 -19.31
C SER A 5 25.25 7.42 -18.92
N LYS A 6 24.90 7.20 -17.64
CA LYS A 6 24.33 5.91 -17.19
C LYS A 6 22.83 5.76 -17.38
N TYR A 7 22.11 6.82 -17.73
CA TYR A 7 20.67 6.74 -17.98
C TYR A 7 20.41 6.73 -19.48
N PRO A 8 19.64 5.76 -20.01
CA PRO A 8 19.23 5.78 -21.41
C PRO A 8 18.52 7.10 -21.69
N LYS A 9 18.83 7.73 -22.83
CA LYS A 9 18.03 8.84 -23.36
C LYS A 9 16.57 8.45 -23.26
N ILE A 10 15.78 9.26 -22.55
CA ILE A 10 14.35 9.03 -22.38
C ILE A 10 13.74 9.06 -23.78
N GLU A 11 13.50 7.87 -24.35
CA GLU A 11 12.65 7.71 -25.52
C GLU A 11 11.31 8.35 -25.22
N LYS A 12 10.67 8.98 -26.22
CA LYS A 12 9.38 9.64 -26.06
C LYS A 12 8.47 8.78 -25.19
N PRO A 13 7.94 9.30 -24.07
CA PRO A 13 7.15 8.50 -23.17
C PRO A 13 5.99 7.88 -23.95
N PRO A 14 5.80 6.55 -23.91
CA PRO A 14 4.82 5.84 -24.74
C PRO A 14 3.40 6.42 -24.65
N ILE A 15 3.08 7.08 -23.52
CA ILE A 15 1.78 7.71 -23.26
C ILE A 15 1.42 8.81 -24.26
N ILE A 16 2.38 9.60 -24.78
CA ILE A 16 2.08 10.67 -25.75
C ILE A 16 1.58 10.06 -27.06
N SER A 17 2.30 9.07 -27.59
CA SER A 17 1.94 8.39 -28.84
C SER A 17 0.63 7.61 -28.69
N LEU A 18 0.40 7.00 -27.52
CA LEU A 18 -0.87 6.34 -27.20
C LEU A 18 -2.02 7.34 -27.20
N LEU A 19 -1.91 8.45 -26.46
CA LEU A 19 -2.94 9.48 -26.36
C LEU A 19 -3.25 10.10 -27.72
N ARG A 20 -2.23 10.42 -28.53
CA ARG A 20 -2.42 10.88 -29.91
C ARG A 20 -3.31 9.92 -30.68
N THR A 21 -2.97 8.63 -30.65
CA THR A 21 -3.71 7.59 -31.38
C THR A 21 -5.15 7.48 -30.89
N LEU A 22 -5.36 7.42 -29.57
CA LEU A 22 -6.69 7.27 -28.98
C LEU A 22 -7.57 8.52 -29.20
N LEU A 23 -7.01 9.72 -29.16
CA LEU A 23 -7.76 10.95 -29.38
C LEU A 23 -8.09 11.18 -30.86
N GLN A 24 -7.26 10.68 -31.77
CA GLN A 24 -7.57 10.66 -33.21
C GLN A 24 -8.60 9.58 -33.58
N ARG A 25 -8.68 8.52 -32.78
CA ARG A 25 -9.56 7.36 -32.98
C ARG A 25 -10.31 7.04 -31.69
N THR A 26 -11.25 7.91 -31.33
CA THR A 26 -11.94 7.87 -30.03
C THR A 26 -12.76 6.59 -29.82
N GLU A 27 -13.12 5.88 -30.89
CA GLU A 27 -13.75 4.56 -30.79
C GLU A 27 -12.86 3.53 -30.07
N LEU A 28 -11.54 3.73 -30.07
CA LEU A 28 -10.59 2.82 -29.42
C LEU A 28 -10.72 2.82 -27.89
N PHE A 29 -11.17 3.91 -27.28
CA PHE A 29 -11.40 3.96 -25.83
C PHE A 29 -12.44 2.94 -25.35
N ALA A 30 -13.37 2.54 -26.23
CA ALA A 30 -14.38 1.54 -25.90
C ALA A 30 -13.82 0.12 -25.73
N TYR A 31 -12.60 -0.14 -26.22
CA TYR A 31 -11.93 -1.44 -26.15
C TYR A 31 -10.94 -1.54 -24.98
N ILE A 32 -10.76 -0.47 -24.21
CA ILE A 32 -9.88 -0.48 -23.04
C ILE A 32 -10.66 -1.05 -21.85
N ASP A 33 -10.24 -2.23 -21.38
CA ASP A 33 -10.79 -2.87 -20.17
C ASP A 33 -9.97 -2.58 -18.92
N GLU A 34 -8.65 -2.40 -19.07
CA GLU A 34 -7.74 -2.18 -17.94
C GLU A 34 -6.76 -1.05 -18.24
N VAL A 35 -6.46 -0.24 -17.23
CA VAL A 35 -5.48 0.84 -17.32
C VAL A 35 -4.47 0.68 -16.20
N HIS A 36 -3.21 0.46 -16.58
CA HIS A 36 -2.08 0.31 -15.66
C HIS A 36 -1.06 1.40 -15.91
N LEU A 37 -1.13 2.45 -15.09
CA LEU A 37 -0.19 3.57 -15.07
C LEU A 37 0.93 3.25 -14.07
N GLY A 38 1.84 2.37 -14.48
CA GLY A 38 3.03 1.99 -13.71
C GLY A 38 4.31 2.66 -14.22
N GLY A 39 5.39 2.52 -13.48
CA GLY A 39 6.74 2.88 -13.93
C GLY A 39 7.77 2.24 -13.03
N ARG A 40 9.02 2.16 -13.49
CA ARG A 40 10.13 1.68 -12.65
C ARG A 40 10.41 2.72 -11.57
N TYR A 41 10.60 2.26 -10.34
CA TYR A 41 11.12 3.07 -9.24
C TYR A 41 12.45 3.68 -9.67
N MET A 42 12.51 5.01 -9.83
CA MET A 42 13.77 5.73 -9.93
C MET A 42 14.15 6.17 -8.51
N TYR A 43 14.77 5.26 -7.76
CA TYR A 43 15.27 5.53 -6.40
C TYR A 43 16.27 6.71 -6.36
N ASP A 44 16.96 6.97 -7.48
CA ASP A 44 18.10 7.88 -7.53
C ASP A 44 17.75 9.32 -7.97
N ASN A 45 16.48 9.65 -8.22
CA ASN A 45 16.11 11.04 -8.53
C ASN A 45 14.89 11.51 -7.73
N PRO A 46 15.08 12.35 -6.69
CA PRO A 46 13.97 13.01 -6.02
C PRO A 46 13.30 14.05 -6.93
N GLU A 47 14.00 14.55 -7.95
CA GLU A 47 13.43 15.49 -8.90
C GLU A 47 12.43 14.77 -9.81
N ARG A 48 11.21 15.32 -9.87
CA ARG A 48 10.13 14.88 -10.75
C ARG A 48 10.68 14.89 -12.18
N PRO A 49 10.74 13.76 -12.90
CA PRO A 49 11.09 13.80 -14.29
C PRO A 49 9.93 14.47 -15.04
N LEU A 50 9.98 15.80 -15.17
CA LEU A 50 9.17 16.52 -16.14
C LEU A 50 9.48 15.91 -17.51
N LEU A 51 8.44 15.64 -18.28
CA LEU A 51 8.66 15.20 -19.64
C LEU A 51 9.35 16.32 -20.41
N ASP A 52 10.29 15.93 -21.27
CA ASP A 52 10.77 16.82 -22.30
C ASP A 52 9.59 17.24 -23.19
N THR A 53 9.17 18.50 -23.03
CA THR A 53 8.00 19.08 -23.68
C THR A 53 8.17 19.15 -25.20
N THR A 54 9.41 19.03 -25.73
CA THR A 54 9.65 18.95 -27.17
C THR A 54 8.94 17.77 -27.83
N GLY A 55 8.75 16.67 -27.09
CA GLY A 55 7.98 15.51 -27.57
C GLY A 55 6.48 15.74 -27.65
N LEU A 56 5.96 16.72 -26.90
CA LEU A 56 4.54 17.04 -26.74
C LEU A 56 4.04 18.10 -27.73
N LEU A 57 4.93 19.01 -28.18
CA LEU A 57 4.59 20.11 -29.09
C LEU A 57 3.76 19.73 -30.32
N PRO A 58 4.00 18.60 -31.03
CA PRO A 58 3.21 18.24 -32.20
C PRO A 58 1.73 17.95 -31.89
N ASP A 59 1.43 17.52 -30.66
CA ASP A 59 0.10 17.07 -30.24
C ASP A 59 -0.56 18.00 -29.23
N LEU A 60 0.13 19.05 -28.81
CA LEU A 60 -0.31 19.93 -27.72
C LEU A 60 -1.71 20.49 -28.00
N ASN A 61 -1.97 20.96 -29.22
CA ASN A 61 -3.30 21.48 -29.60
C ASN A 61 -4.39 20.40 -29.52
N LEU A 62 -4.10 19.17 -29.97
CA LEU A 62 -5.04 18.05 -29.87
C LEU A 62 -5.38 17.74 -28.40
N PHE A 63 -4.38 17.78 -27.52
CA PHE A 63 -4.57 17.52 -26.10
C PHE A 63 -5.32 18.66 -25.40
N ILE A 64 -4.98 19.92 -25.69
CA ILE A 64 -5.69 21.09 -25.19
C ILE A 64 -7.17 21.07 -25.61
N ASP A 65 -7.45 20.76 -26.88
CA ASP A 65 -8.82 20.65 -27.38
C ASP A 65 -9.61 19.56 -26.65
N ALA A 66 -8.96 18.43 -26.37
CA ALA A 66 -9.57 17.35 -25.60
C ALA A 66 -9.85 17.77 -24.14
N ILE A 67 -8.92 18.50 -23.50
CA ILE A 67 -9.13 19.05 -22.15
C ILE A 67 -10.27 20.08 -22.14
N ASN A 68 -10.31 21.01 -23.09
CA ASN A 68 -11.38 22.01 -23.19
C ASN A 68 -12.78 21.39 -23.36
N LYS A 69 -12.88 20.23 -24.02
CA LYS A 69 -14.15 19.49 -24.17
C LYS A 69 -14.70 18.95 -22.86
N THR A 70 -13.85 18.75 -21.84
CA THR A 70 -14.26 18.24 -20.53
C THR A 70 -15.10 19.23 -19.74
N ARG A 71 -14.88 20.54 -19.95
CA ARG A 71 -15.59 21.65 -19.27
C ARG A 71 -15.48 21.64 -17.74
N VAL A 72 -14.45 21.00 -17.18
CA VAL A 72 -14.20 21.01 -15.74
C VAL A 72 -13.69 22.38 -15.27
N SER A 73 -13.95 22.73 -14.01
CA SER A 73 -13.62 24.04 -13.44
C SER A 73 -12.12 24.36 -13.41
N TYR A 74 -11.26 23.33 -13.43
CA TYR A 74 -9.79 23.42 -13.39
C TYR A 74 -9.12 23.25 -14.77
N THR A 75 -9.85 23.47 -15.87
CA THR A 75 -9.35 23.34 -17.25
C THR A 75 -8.05 24.14 -17.47
N SER A 76 -7.98 25.40 -17.04
CA SER A 76 -6.79 26.24 -17.22
C SER A 76 -5.57 25.68 -16.48
N LEU A 77 -5.75 25.30 -15.21
CA LEU A 77 -4.70 24.67 -14.40
C LEU A 77 -4.19 23.39 -15.07
N TRP A 78 -5.10 22.58 -15.61
CA TRP A 78 -4.74 21.35 -16.32
C TRP A 78 -3.91 21.64 -17.57
N ILE A 79 -4.30 22.62 -18.38
CA ILE A 79 -3.53 23.03 -19.57
C ILE A 79 -2.13 23.52 -19.17
N ASP A 80 -2.01 24.33 -18.12
CA ASP A 80 -0.71 24.82 -17.64
C ASP A 80 0.20 23.67 -17.22
N ARG A 81 -0.34 22.67 -16.51
CA ARG A 81 0.40 21.47 -16.11
C ARG A 81 0.79 20.58 -17.29
N LEU A 82 -0.09 20.46 -18.29
CA LEU A 82 0.22 19.75 -19.52
C LEU A 82 1.39 20.44 -20.27
N ILE A 83 1.36 21.77 -20.39
CA ILE A 83 2.43 22.56 -21.04
C ILE A 83 3.75 22.42 -20.27
N ALA A 84 3.69 22.34 -18.94
CA ALA A 84 4.86 22.10 -18.09
C ALA A 84 5.43 20.68 -18.20
N GLY A 85 4.78 19.77 -18.95
CA GLY A 85 5.22 18.38 -19.09
C GLY A 85 4.80 17.48 -17.92
N GLY A 86 3.75 17.85 -17.19
CA GLY A 86 3.19 17.09 -16.08
C GLY A 86 2.65 15.72 -16.53
N MET A 87 3.15 14.65 -15.90
CA MET A 87 2.71 13.27 -16.17
C MET A 87 1.29 13.00 -15.68
N ASP A 88 0.90 13.61 -14.57
CA ASP A 88 -0.44 13.59 -14.00
C ASP A 88 -1.47 14.21 -14.97
N ALA A 89 -1.10 15.27 -15.69
CA ALA A 89 -1.95 15.93 -16.68
C ALA A 89 -2.23 15.02 -17.90
N LEU A 90 -1.21 14.29 -18.38
CA LEU A 90 -1.38 13.29 -19.43
C LEU A 90 -2.19 12.09 -18.96
N ALA A 91 -1.93 11.60 -17.75
CA ALA A 91 -2.72 10.55 -17.13
C ALA A 91 -4.19 10.96 -16.97
N GLY A 92 -4.45 12.16 -16.48
CA GLY A 92 -5.80 12.72 -16.38
C GLY A 92 -6.54 12.71 -17.71
N LEU A 93 -5.82 12.94 -18.83
CA LEU A 93 -6.41 12.95 -20.16
C LEU A 93 -6.81 11.55 -20.61
N LEU A 94 -5.96 10.56 -20.35
CA LEU A 94 -6.28 9.16 -20.59
C LEU A 94 -7.50 8.75 -19.75
N ILE A 95 -7.44 9.00 -18.45
CA ILE A 95 -8.46 8.59 -17.48
C ILE A 95 -9.82 9.20 -17.81
N THR A 96 -9.86 10.48 -18.17
CA THR A 96 -11.12 11.17 -18.53
C THR A 96 -11.89 10.46 -19.62
N ASN A 97 -11.19 9.91 -20.61
CA ASN A 97 -11.80 9.28 -21.78
C ASN A 97 -12.14 7.79 -21.60
N VAL A 98 -11.68 7.14 -20.52
CA VAL A 98 -12.04 5.75 -20.20
C VAL A 98 -13.19 5.71 -19.19
N SER A 99 -14.29 5.03 -19.55
CA SER A 99 -15.49 4.91 -18.71
C SER A 99 -15.94 3.45 -18.52
N LYS A 100 -15.46 2.52 -19.35
CA LYS A 100 -15.89 1.10 -19.36
C LYS A 100 -14.87 0.14 -18.75
N ILE A 101 -13.82 0.66 -18.12
CA ILE A 101 -12.75 -0.14 -17.54
C ILE A 101 -13.23 -0.93 -16.32
N ARG A 102 -12.63 -2.10 -16.12
CA ARG A 102 -12.80 -2.99 -14.97
C ARG A 102 -11.69 -2.82 -13.93
N CYS A 103 -10.50 -2.40 -14.36
CA CYS A 103 -9.30 -2.28 -13.54
C CYS A 103 -8.59 -0.94 -13.80
N LEU A 104 -8.25 -0.24 -12.71
CA LEU A 104 -7.49 1.02 -12.74
C LEU A 104 -6.33 0.93 -11.74
N HIS A 105 -5.11 0.83 -12.24
CA HIS A 105 -3.90 0.85 -11.42
C HIS A 105 -3.11 2.13 -11.68
N ILE A 106 -2.96 2.98 -10.65
CA ILE A 106 -2.23 4.23 -10.68
C ILE A 106 -1.04 4.10 -9.71
N GLY A 107 0.15 3.94 -10.27
CA GLY A 107 1.38 3.84 -9.51
C GLY A 107 1.99 5.19 -9.15
N HIS A 108 2.94 5.15 -8.22
CA HIS A 108 3.59 6.30 -7.59
C HIS A 108 4.11 7.38 -8.55
N ASN A 109 4.56 7.01 -9.75
CA ASN A 109 5.07 7.97 -10.74
C ASN A 109 4.02 8.94 -11.31
N PHE A 110 2.73 8.62 -11.15
CA PHE A 110 1.61 9.40 -11.66
C PHE A 110 0.85 10.15 -10.57
N VAL A 111 1.26 9.98 -9.30
CA VAL A 111 0.60 10.54 -8.12
C VAL A 111 1.45 11.65 -7.47
N ASN A 112 2.64 11.95 -8.02
CA ASN A 112 3.58 12.89 -7.42
C ASN A 112 3.25 14.35 -7.75
N GLY A 113 2.52 14.98 -6.83
CA GLY A 113 2.69 16.40 -6.50
C GLY A 113 2.15 17.43 -7.50
N ASP A 114 1.26 17.04 -8.41
CA ASP A 114 0.38 17.95 -9.13
C ASP A 114 -1.01 17.27 -9.26
N ASP A 115 -2.03 17.98 -8.81
CA ASP A 115 -3.34 17.44 -8.42
C ASP A 115 -4.28 17.10 -9.57
N ILE A 116 -3.85 17.13 -10.83
CA ILE A 116 -4.78 17.01 -11.96
C ILE A 116 -5.45 15.65 -11.97
N LEU A 117 -4.68 14.57 -11.80
CA LEU A 117 -5.23 13.22 -11.81
C LEU A 117 -6.22 13.03 -10.65
N GLY A 118 -5.90 13.55 -9.45
CA GLY A 118 -6.80 13.54 -8.30
C GLY A 118 -8.10 14.31 -8.56
N LYS A 119 -8.02 15.49 -9.17
CA LYS A 119 -9.19 16.29 -9.57
C LYS A 119 -10.03 15.59 -10.64
N VAL A 120 -9.41 14.92 -11.61
CA VAL A 120 -10.12 14.12 -12.63
C VAL A 120 -10.88 12.96 -11.98
N LEU A 121 -10.27 12.26 -11.04
CA LEU A 121 -10.93 11.18 -10.29
C LEU A 121 -12.13 11.71 -9.50
N LEU A 122 -11.96 12.81 -8.77
CA LEU A 122 -13.06 13.49 -8.08
C LEU A 122 -14.19 13.89 -9.04
N SER A 123 -13.86 14.53 -10.16
CA SER A 123 -14.85 14.94 -11.16
C SER A 123 -15.63 13.75 -11.74
N LYS A 124 -15.00 12.57 -11.91
CA LYS A 124 -15.72 11.35 -12.32
C LYS A 124 -16.63 10.81 -11.24
N VAL A 125 -16.15 10.78 -10.00
CA VAL A 125 -16.93 10.35 -8.83
C VAL A 125 -18.13 11.26 -8.62
N TYR A 126 -17.97 12.56 -8.84
CA TYR A 126 -18.98 13.59 -8.58
C TYR A 126 -19.87 13.93 -9.77
N GLY A 127 -19.70 13.24 -10.91
CA GLY A 127 -20.57 13.37 -12.07
C GLY A 127 -20.30 14.57 -12.97
N GLU A 128 -19.19 15.30 -12.77
CA GLU A 128 -18.71 16.30 -13.73
C GLU A 128 -18.13 15.65 -14.99
N LEU A 129 -17.59 14.44 -14.85
CA LEU A 129 -17.06 13.62 -15.94
C LEU A 129 -17.79 12.28 -16.04
N PRO A 130 -17.76 11.61 -17.21
CA PRO A 130 -18.35 10.28 -17.36
C PRO A 130 -17.79 9.30 -16.32
N ALA A 131 -18.68 8.78 -15.48
CA ALA A 131 -18.33 7.86 -14.40
C ALA A 131 -17.77 6.53 -14.93
N PHE A 132 -17.08 5.81 -14.05
CA PHE A 132 -16.65 4.44 -14.33
C PHE A 132 -17.84 3.48 -14.17
N GLY A 133 -18.35 2.96 -15.28
CA GLY A 133 -19.53 2.11 -15.27
C GLY A 133 -19.28 0.65 -14.85
N ARG A 134 -18.02 0.20 -14.84
CA ARG A 134 -17.66 -1.23 -14.65
C ARG A 134 -16.46 -1.45 -13.74
N LEU A 135 -15.93 -0.41 -13.12
CA LEU A 135 -14.66 -0.47 -12.39
C LEU A 135 -14.83 -1.32 -11.13
N LYS A 136 -14.12 -2.45 -11.09
CA LYS A 136 -14.15 -3.41 -9.98
C LYS A 136 -12.93 -3.27 -9.08
N GLU A 137 -11.79 -2.94 -9.68
CA GLU A 137 -10.52 -3.01 -9.00
C GLU A 137 -9.75 -1.70 -9.20
N VAL A 138 -9.29 -1.10 -8.09
CA VAL A 138 -8.61 0.19 -8.09
C VAL A 138 -7.37 0.12 -7.23
N TRP A 139 -6.25 0.59 -7.76
CA TRP A 139 -5.00 0.76 -7.03
C TRP A 139 -4.51 2.18 -7.19
N TYR A 140 -4.19 2.81 -6.07
CA TYR A 140 -3.68 4.16 -6.01
C TYR A 140 -2.51 4.20 -5.03
N THR A 141 -1.30 4.09 -5.56
CA THR A 141 -0.09 3.97 -4.76
C THR A 141 0.71 5.26 -4.81
N LYS A 142 1.08 5.80 -3.63
CA LYS A 142 1.93 6.99 -3.51
C LYS A 142 3.42 6.64 -3.44
N ARG A 143 4.27 7.62 -3.73
CA ARG A 143 5.73 7.50 -3.54
C ARG A 143 6.06 7.74 -2.06
N ARG A 144 6.94 6.91 -1.50
CA ARG A 144 7.26 6.87 -0.06
C ARG A 144 8.01 8.11 0.47
N ASP A 145 8.65 8.88 -0.41
CA ASP A 145 9.48 10.04 -0.08
C ASP A 145 8.74 11.40 -0.13
N TYR A 146 7.47 11.43 -0.53
CA TYR A 146 6.67 12.66 -0.68
C TYR A 146 5.72 12.95 0.50
N ILE A 147 6.00 12.36 1.65
CA ILE A 147 5.01 12.15 2.73
C ILE A 147 4.88 13.35 3.69
N GLN A 148 5.69 14.37 3.47
CA GLN A 148 5.58 15.64 4.16
C GLN A 148 4.30 16.43 3.79
N GLN A 149 3.55 16.03 2.75
CA GLN A 149 2.30 16.69 2.32
C GLN A 149 1.05 16.07 2.97
N ARG A 150 1.01 16.01 4.31
CA ARG A 150 -0.02 15.27 5.09
C ARG A 150 -1.49 15.59 4.73
N ASN A 151 -1.80 16.83 4.27
CA ASN A 151 -3.19 17.28 4.16
C ASN A 151 -3.75 17.42 2.72
N GLU A 152 -2.93 17.69 1.71
CA GLU A 152 -3.45 18.08 0.38
C GLU A 152 -4.01 16.89 -0.42
N ILE A 153 -3.56 15.67 -0.11
CA ILE A 153 -3.78 14.50 -0.97
C ILE A 153 -4.83 13.53 -0.38
N PHE A 154 -5.25 13.72 0.89
CA PHE A 154 -6.28 12.88 1.51
C PHE A 154 -7.60 12.85 0.71
N PRO A 155 -8.14 13.99 0.22
CA PRO A 155 -9.41 13.98 -0.50
C PRO A 155 -9.40 13.14 -1.77
N TYR A 156 -8.26 13.05 -2.46
CA TYR A 156 -8.14 12.26 -3.71
C TYR A 156 -8.15 10.77 -3.43
N ALA A 157 -7.38 10.32 -2.43
CA ALA A 157 -7.40 8.93 -1.99
C ALA A 157 -8.78 8.53 -1.46
N ALA A 158 -9.39 9.38 -0.62
CA ALA A 158 -10.72 9.16 -0.07
C ALA A 158 -11.83 9.10 -1.14
N SER A 159 -11.65 9.79 -2.27
CA SER A 159 -12.63 9.77 -3.38
C SER A 159 -12.85 8.39 -3.98
N LEU A 160 -11.87 7.50 -3.88
CA LEU A 160 -11.95 6.15 -4.46
C LEU A 160 -13.02 5.29 -3.76
N PHE A 161 -13.34 5.59 -2.50
CA PHE A 161 -14.40 4.91 -1.75
C PHE A 161 -15.80 5.24 -2.29
N TYR A 162 -15.98 6.33 -3.02
CA TYR A 162 -17.27 6.68 -3.64
C TYR A 162 -17.50 5.98 -4.99
N LEU A 163 -16.59 5.09 -5.42
CA LEU A 163 -16.76 4.34 -6.66
C LEU A 163 -17.81 3.24 -6.48
N PRO A 164 -19.00 3.34 -7.13
CA PRO A 164 -20.16 2.54 -6.76
C PRO A 164 -20.06 1.06 -7.16
N THR A 165 -19.11 0.72 -8.04
CA THR A 165 -18.96 -0.64 -8.55
C THR A 165 -17.69 -1.33 -8.09
N ALA A 166 -16.76 -0.59 -7.46
CA ALA A 166 -15.46 -1.09 -7.03
C ALA A 166 -15.64 -2.06 -5.86
N THR A 167 -15.11 -3.27 -5.97
CA THR A 167 -15.15 -4.27 -4.88
C THR A 167 -13.80 -4.42 -4.21
N ASN A 168 -12.73 -4.00 -4.91
CA ASN A 168 -11.35 -4.15 -4.49
C ASN A 168 -10.67 -2.77 -4.57
N ILE A 169 -10.26 -2.25 -3.42
CA ILE A 169 -9.56 -0.96 -3.34
C ILE A 169 -8.21 -1.17 -2.68
N SER A 170 -7.15 -0.71 -3.35
CA SER A 170 -5.81 -0.56 -2.81
C SER A 170 -5.43 0.91 -2.83
N VAL A 171 -5.11 1.48 -1.68
CA VAL A 171 -4.91 2.93 -1.57
C VAL A 171 -3.86 3.29 -0.52
N SER A 172 -2.90 4.10 -0.94
CA SER A 172 -1.99 4.81 -0.04
C SER A 172 -2.67 6.06 0.49
N MET A 173 -2.93 6.12 1.80
CA MET A 173 -3.61 7.24 2.46
C MET A 173 -2.65 8.01 3.36
N SER A 174 -2.73 9.33 3.34
CA SER A 174 -1.99 10.16 4.30
C SER A 174 -2.86 10.35 5.55
N ASN A 175 -2.24 10.44 6.72
CA ASN A 175 -2.94 10.73 7.98
C ASN A 175 -3.38 12.20 8.01
N PRO A 176 -4.69 12.49 7.94
CA PRO A 176 -5.16 13.86 8.05
C PRO A 176 -5.04 14.34 9.50
N GLU A 177 -5.01 15.65 9.72
CA GLU A 177 -5.18 16.22 11.07
C GLU A 177 -6.58 15.95 11.64
N ILE A 178 -7.59 15.97 10.77
CA ILE A 178 -8.97 15.63 11.08
C ILE A 178 -9.49 14.74 9.96
N PHE A 179 -9.88 13.52 10.30
CA PHE A 179 -10.52 12.63 9.34
C PHE A 179 -11.95 13.08 9.06
N ALA A 180 -12.21 13.46 7.82
CA ALA A 180 -13.53 13.81 7.35
C ALA A 180 -13.71 13.28 5.93
N TRP A 181 -14.84 12.60 5.70
CA TRP A 181 -15.23 12.22 4.36
C TRP A 181 -15.38 13.48 3.48
N PRO A 182 -14.90 13.47 2.22
CA PRO A 182 -15.05 14.60 1.30
C PRO A 182 -16.50 15.05 1.07
N ARG A 183 -17.47 14.16 1.31
CA ARG A 183 -18.92 14.38 1.25
C ARG A 183 -19.59 13.64 2.41
N GLU A 184 -20.87 13.33 2.25
CA GLU A 184 -21.57 12.35 3.07
C GLU A 184 -20.80 11.03 3.12
N GLU A 185 -20.88 10.34 4.25
CA GLU A 185 -20.26 9.04 4.47
C GLU A 185 -20.71 8.04 3.38
N PRO A 186 -19.78 7.41 2.65
CA PRO A 186 -20.15 6.50 1.59
C PRO A 186 -20.67 5.17 2.18
N ASN A 187 -21.62 4.53 1.49
CA ASN A 187 -21.93 3.13 1.75
C ASN A 187 -20.88 2.25 1.03
N LEU A 188 -20.15 1.42 1.79
CA LEU A 188 -19.12 0.52 1.27
C LEU A 188 -19.46 -0.96 1.44
N ASP A 189 -20.76 -1.32 1.47
CA ASP A 189 -21.27 -2.69 1.57
C ASP A 189 -20.80 -3.58 0.40
N HIS A 190 -20.44 -3.00 -0.74
CA HIS A 190 -19.94 -3.70 -1.93
C HIS A 190 -18.44 -4.00 -1.87
N ILE A 191 -17.70 -3.39 -0.95
CA ILE A 191 -16.26 -3.61 -0.79
C ILE A 191 -16.02 -4.94 -0.08
N THR A 192 -15.18 -5.77 -0.70
CA THR A 192 -14.81 -7.10 -0.18
C THR A 192 -13.32 -7.23 0.05
N HIS A 193 -12.50 -6.43 -0.64
CA HIS A 193 -11.05 -6.43 -0.51
C HIS A 193 -10.55 -5.01 -0.34
N LEU A 194 -9.75 -4.79 0.70
CA LEU A 194 -9.17 -3.51 1.03
C LEU A 194 -7.67 -3.68 1.30
N SER A 195 -6.87 -2.85 0.66
CA SER A 195 -5.43 -2.73 0.90
C SER A 195 -5.15 -1.28 1.23
N ILE A 196 -4.76 -1.01 2.48
CA ILE A 196 -4.47 0.35 2.95
C ILE A 196 -3.04 0.37 3.47
N ASP A 197 -2.30 1.37 3.01
CA ASP A 197 -0.98 1.70 3.52
C ASP A 197 -0.96 3.16 4.01
N TRP A 198 -0.12 3.44 5.01
CA TRP A 198 0.13 4.77 5.61
C TRP A 198 -0.99 5.41 6.43
N LEU A 199 -2.06 4.68 6.74
CA LEU A 199 -3.15 5.16 7.60
C LEU A 199 -2.93 4.68 9.04
N LEU A 200 -3.16 5.54 10.04
CA LEU A 200 -3.15 5.17 11.46
C LEU A 200 -4.43 4.41 11.84
N GLU A 201 -4.35 3.62 12.91
CA GLU A 201 -5.46 2.80 13.42
C GLU A 201 -6.69 3.65 13.75
N GLU A 202 -6.47 4.85 14.28
CA GLU A 202 -7.50 5.82 14.67
C GLU A 202 -8.37 6.29 13.50
N TYR A 203 -7.87 6.18 12.26
CA TYR A 203 -8.61 6.50 11.04
C TYR A 203 -9.09 5.26 10.30
N LEU A 204 -8.38 4.12 10.46
CA LEU A 204 -8.81 2.84 9.90
C LEU A 204 -10.22 2.46 10.39
N ILE A 205 -10.54 2.73 11.66
CA ILE A 205 -11.87 2.50 12.23
C ILE A 205 -12.98 3.16 11.41
N SER A 206 -12.79 4.40 10.94
CA SER A 206 -13.78 5.13 10.16
C SER A 206 -14.09 4.48 8.81
N ILE A 207 -13.18 3.66 8.29
CA ILE A 207 -13.38 2.89 7.06
C ILE A 207 -13.98 1.51 7.36
N LEU A 208 -13.53 0.84 8.42
CA LEU A 208 -14.00 -0.50 8.76
C LEU A 208 -15.46 -0.52 9.25
N VAL A 209 -15.91 0.53 9.95
CA VAL A 209 -17.32 0.66 10.39
C VAL A 209 -18.30 0.60 9.22
N ILE A 210 -17.93 1.15 8.07
CA ILE A 210 -18.81 1.30 6.90
C ILE A 210 -18.55 0.24 5.81
N THR A 211 -17.69 -0.75 6.07
CA THR A 211 -17.36 -1.87 5.16
C THR A 211 -17.78 -3.23 5.74
N PRO A 212 -19.07 -3.44 6.07
CA PRO A 212 -19.51 -4.60 6.87
C PRO A 212 -19.33 -5.95 6.16
N ASN A 213 -19.06 -5.97 4.85
CA ASN A 213 -18.87 -7.19 4.06
C ASN A 213 -17.40 -7.46 3.71
N LEU A 214 -16.46 -6.77 4.36
CA LEU A 214 -15.03 -6.91 4.07
C LEU A 214 -14.55 -8.34 4.37
N LYS A 215 -13.92 -8.97 3.38
CA LYS A 215 -13.38 -10.34 3.47
C LYS A 215 -11.87 -10.37 3.55
N SER A 216 -11.19 -9.40 2.95
CA SER A 216 -9.74 -9.33 2.92
C SER A 216 -9.26 -7.95 3.26
N LEU A 217 -8.37 -7.86 4.24
CA LEU A 217 -7.68 -6.64 4.61
C LEU A 217 -6.17 -6.85 4.54
N TYR A 218 -5.51 -6.05 3.71
CA TYR A 218 -4.09 -5.78 3.79
C TYR A 218 -3.90 -4.41 4.43
N TYR A 219 -3.16 -4.36 5.53
CA TYR A 219 -2.90 -3.15 6.28
C TYR A 219 -1.39 -3.03 6.49
N GLU A 220 -0.79 -2.00 5.91
CA GLU A 220 0.62 -1.69 6.06
C GLU A 220 0.74 -0.42 6.92
N TRP A 221 1.08 -0.66 8.18
CA TRP A 221 1.40 0.40 9.12
C TRP A 221 2.85 0.82 8.93
N ILE A 222 3.06 2.11 8.73
CA ILE A 222 4.38 2.65 8.43
C ILE A 222 4.64 3.81 9.37
N TYR A 223 5.69 3.69 10.17
CA TYR A 223 6.17 4.77 11.02
C TYR A 223 7.34 5.49 10.36
N HIS A 224 7.20 6.80 10.22
CA HIS A 224 8.28 7.71 9.83
C HIS A 224 8.46 8.79 10.91
N ASP A 225 9.72 9.01 11.31
CA ASP A 225 10.14 10.04 12.26
C ASP A 225 10.15 11.42 11.61
N ASP A 226 8.99 11.82 11.10
CA ASP A 226 8.82 13.10 10.38
C ASP A 226 8.49 14.25 11.35
N SER A 227 8.27 13.96 12.64
CA SER A 227 7.94 14.96 13.65
C SER A 227 9.20 15.48 14.33
N ASN A 228 9.57 16.73 14.03
CA ASN A 228 10.38 17.57 14.93
C ASN A 228 9.66 17.87 16.27
N GLU A 229 8.45 17.36 16.46
CA GLU A 229 7.69 17.48 17.70
C GLU A 229 7.94 16.23 18.54
N GLU A 230 8.21 16.46 19.82
CA GLU A 230 8.33 15.45 20.89
C GLU A 230 7.01 14.69 21.10
N LEU A 231 6.51 14.01 20.06
CA LEU A 231 5.49 12.99 20.23
C LEU A 231 6.09 11.93 21.15
N GLU A 232 5.48 11.74 22.33
CA GLU A 232 5.68 10.54 23.13
C GLU A 232 5.61 9.36 22.17
N TYR A 233 6.77 8.73 21.94
CA TYR A 233 7.06 7.66 20.97
C TYR A 233 5.83 6.93 20.42
N PRO A 234 5.73 6.68 19.09
CA PRO A 234 4.61 5.97 18.50
C PRO A 234 4.35 4.66 19.26
N LEU A 235 3.22 4.61 19.95
CA LEU A 235 2.76 3.42 20.64
C LEU A 235 1.84 2.67 19.69
N MET A 236 2.34 1.59 19.09
CA MET A 236 1.48 0.65 18.38
C MET A 236 0.79 -0.24 19.41
N ASP A 237 -0.52 -0.07 19.57
CA ASP A 237 -1.36 -0.89 20.46
C ASP A 237 -2.07 -1.98 19.65
N PHE A 238 -1.59 -3.22 19.76
CA PHE A 238 -2.16 -4.36 19.05
C PHE A 238 -3.56 -4.74 19.55
N ASP A 239 -3.87 -4.49 20.83
CA ASP A 239 -5.22 -4.75 21.36
C ASP A 239 -6.20 -3.74 20.73
N TYR A 240 -5.80 -2.47 20.62
CA TYR A 240 -6.60 -1.44 19.94
C TYR A 240 -6.81 -1.75 18.46
N LEU A 241 -5.77 -2.18 17.73
CA LEU A 241 -5.95 -2.60 16.33
C LEU A 241 -6.95 -3.75 16.22
N VAL A 242 -6.95 -4.71 17.16
CA VAL A 242 -7.96 -5.78 17.16
C VAL A 242 -9.37 -5.25 17.44
N ASP A 243 -9.52 -4.28 18.34
CA ASP A 243 -10.81 -3.60 18.56
C ASP A 243 -11.30 -2.90 17.29
N VAL A 244 -10.39 -2.25 16.54
CA VAL A 244 -10.68 -1.66 15.23
C VAL A 244 -11.07 -2.72 14.19
N LEU A 245 -10.42 -3.88 14.18
CA LEU A 245 -10.78 -4.98 13.29
C LEU A 245 -12.12 -5.63 13.68
N SER A 246 -12.60 -5.43 14.91
CA SER A 246 -13.81 -6.08 15.42
C SER A 246 -15.07 -5.71 14.62
N PHE A 247 -15.08 -4.55 13.94
CA PHE A 247 -16.15 -4.12 13.05
C PHE A 247 -16.36 -5.05 11.85
N VAL A 248 -15.32 -5.76 11.41
CA VAL A 248 -15.36 -6.72 10.30
C VAL A 248 -15.13 -8.17 10.77
N LYS A 249 -15.16 -8.40 12.09
CA LYS A 249 -14.93 -9.72 12.72
C LYS A 249 -15.79 -10.84 12.12
N GLY A 250 -17.04 -10.53 11.79
CA GLY A 250 -18.00 -11.48 11.27
C GLY A 250 -17.80 -11.86 9.80
N THR A 251 -16.92 -11.19 9.06
CA THR A 251 -16.74 -11.35 7.61
C THR A 251 -15.30 -11.53 7.17
N LEU A 252 -14.32 -11.07 7.95
CA LEU A 252 -12.91 -11.11 7.59
C LEU A 252 -12.39 -12.55 7.47
N GLU A 253 -11.97 -12.93 6.27
CA GLU A 253 -11.41 -14.24 5.93
C GLU A 253 -9.86 -14.20 5.84
N VAL A 254 -9.31 -13.05 5.42
CA VAL A 254 -7.88 -12.85 5.16
C VAL A 254 -7.43 -11.56 5.84
N PHE A 255 -6.42 -11.65 6.69
CA PHE A 255 -5.77 -10.49 7.28
C PHE A 255 -4.27 -10.54 7.04
N MET A 256 -3.74 -9.47 6.43
CA MET A 256 -2.32 -9.25 6.26
C MET A 256 -1.96 -7.93 6.93
N PHE A 257 -1.07 -8.01 7.91
CA PHE A 257 -0.50 -6.86 8.58
C PHE A 257 0.98 -6.77 8.22
N LEU A 258 1.41 -5.62 7.71
CA LEU A 258 2.81 -5.24 7.66
C LEU A 258 3.06 -4.10 8.61
N MET A 259 4.27 -4.11 9.13
CA MET A 259 4.81 -3.03 9.94
C MET A 259 6.16 -2.66 9.34
N GLU A 260 6.21 -1.48 8.74
CA GLU A 260 7.45 -0.88 8.25
C GLU A 260 7.84 0.27 9.18
N ILE A 261 9.13 0.34 9.44
CA ILE A 261 9.73 1.28 10.38
C ILE A 261 10.79 1.98 9.55
N GLY A 262 10.57 3.25 9.25
CA GLY A 262 11.46 4.02 8.39
C GLY A 262 12.88 4.00 8.94
N ASP A 263 13.82 3.53 8.13
CA ASP A 263 15.25 3.59 8.39
C ASP A 263 15.74 5.03 8.16
N GLU A 264 15.37 5.95 9.05
CA GLU A 264 16.19 7.15 9.19
C GLU A 264 17.23 6.86 10.26
N GLU A 265 18.44 6.48 9.82
CA GLU A 265 19.68 6.67 10.59
C GLU A 265 19.91 8.18 10.78
N ARG A 266 19.01 8.86 11.50
CA ARG A 266 19.29 10.18 12.04
C ARG A 266 20.19 9.99 13.25
N ASP A 267 21.45 10.32 13.06
CA ASP A 267 22.41 10.59 14.14
C ASP A 267 22.81 9.42 15.06
N GLY A 268 22.58 8.17 14.62
CA GLY A 268 23.01 6.97 15.34
C GLY A 268 22.15 6.62 16.58
N SER A 269 21.01 7.27 16.78
CA SER A 269 20.01 6.84 17.75
C SER A 269 19.05 5.81 17.13
N THR A 270 18.94 4.64 17.73
CA THR A 270 17.86 3.70 17.44
C THR A 270 16.55 4.27 17.98
N ILE A 271 15.56 4.50 17.12
CA ILE A 271 14.20 4.83 17.55
C ILE A 271 13.65 3.65 18.34
N GLU A 272 13.49 3.83 19.65
CA GLU A 272 12.83 2.85 20.52
C GLU A 272 11.33 2.91 20.29
N MET A 273 10.84 2.03 19.43
CA MET A 273 9.41 1.90 19.19
C MET A 273 8.74 1.15 20.34
N LYS A 274 7.64 1.70 20.87
CA LYS A 274 6.88 1.07 21.94
C LYS A 274 5.72 0.30 21.32
N PHE A 275 5.55 -0.93 21.78
CA PHE A 275 4.44 -1.77 21.39
C PHE A 275 3.69 -2.20 22.64
N LYS A 276 2.37 -2.25 22.54
CA LYS A 276 1.49 -2.68 23.63
C LYS A 276 0.52 -3.73 23.12
N GLY A 277 0.10 -4.58 24.05
CA GLY A 277 -0.93 -5.56 23.80
C GLY A 277 -0.47 -6.72 22.93
N THR A 278 -1.45 -7.48 22.47
CA THR A 278 -1.26 -8.68 21.66
C THR A 278 -2.44 -8.83 20.70
N MET A 279 -2.27 -9.49 19.55
CA MET A 279 -3.41 -9.72 18.67
C MET A 279 -4.34 -10.85 19.15
N ARG A 280 -4.45 -11.12 20.46
CA ARG A 280 -5.23 -12.24 21.01
C ARG A 280 -6.72 -12.16 20.75
N GLY A 281 -7.28 -10.96 20.64
CA GLY A 281 -8.70 -10.82 20.32
C GLY A 281 -9.06 -11.35 18.91
N LEU A 282 -8.05 -11.60 18.04
CA LEU A 282 -8.26 -12.29 16.77
C LEU A 282 -8.86 -13.68 16.96
N LEU A 283 -8.68 -14.33 18.13
CA LEU A 283 -9.29 -15.62 18.45
C LEU A 283 -10.81 -15.65 18.24
N GLY A 284 -11.49 -14.52 18.33
CA GLY A 284 -12.93 -14.44 18.07
C GLY A 284 -13.32 -14.36 16.60
N PHE A 285 -12.38 -14.30 15.66
CA PHE A 285 -12.65 -14.08 14.24
C PHE A 285 -12.94 -15.41 13.54
N ASP A 286 -14.17 -15.91 13.72
CA ASP A 286 -14.59 -17.26 13.33
C ASP A 286 -14.46 -17.59 11.82
N LYS A 287 -14.27 -16.58 10.96
CA LYS A 287 -14.06 -16.74 9.52
C LYS A 287 -12.61 -16.54 9.06
N LEU A 288 -11.74 -16.05 9.93
CA LEU A 288 -10.34 -15.74 9.60
C LEU A 288 -9.52 -17.02 9.37
N ARG A 289 -9.25 -17.33 8.11
CA ARG A 289 -8.50 -18.52 7.69
C ARG A 289 -7.07 -18.24 7.27
N PHE A 290 -6.76 -17.01 6.89
CA PHE A 290 -5.42 -16.60 6.49
C PHE A 290 -4.96 -15.43 7.35
N LEU A 291 -3.81 -15.59 7.99
CA LEU A 291 -3.19 -14.56 8.81
C LEU A 291 -1.71 -14.39 8.43
N SER A 292 -1.31 -13.19 8.01
CA SER A 292 0.09 -12.83 7.78
C SER A 292 0.45 -11.64 8.66
N ILE A 293 1.25 -11.84 9.71
CA ILE A 293 1.58 -10.79 10.68
C ILE A 293 3.05 -10.85 11.11
N PRO A 294 3.63 -9.75 11.60
CA PRO A 294 4.90 -9.78 12.32
C PRO A 294 4.82 -10.70 13.54
N LEU A 295 5.89 -11.46 13.83
CA LEU A 295 5.94 -12.37 14.98
C LEU A 295 5.60 -11.67 16.31
N VAL A 296 6.03 -10.42 16.44
CA VAL A 296 5.83 -9.60 17.64
C VAL A 296 4.35 -9.35 17.96
N CYS A 297 3.46 -9.43 16.99
CA CYS A 297 2.02 -9.30 17.19
C CYS A 297 1.42 -10.47 18.00
N LEU A 298 2.05 -11.64 17.97
CA LEU A 298 1.60 -12.82 18.74
C LEU A 298 2.20 -12.88 20.13
N THR A 299 3.46 -12.46 20.27
CA THR A 299 4.22 -12.62 21.51
C THR A 299 4.15 -11.38 22.40
N GLY A 300 3.83 -10.23 21.82
CA GLY A 300 4.11 -8.93 22.42
C GLY A 300 5.61 -8.79 22.73
N PHE A 301 5.92 -7.81 23.58
CA PHE A 301 7.23 -7.65 24.24
C PHE A 301 7.18 -8.16 25.70
N ALA A 302 6.18 -8.96 26.03
CA ALA A 302 6.04 -9.52 27.37
C ALA A 302 7.23 -10.44 27.70
N ALA A 303 7.65 -10.46 28.97
CA ALA A 303 8.76 -11.27 29.45
C ALA A 303 8.51 -12.78 29.32
N GLU A 304 7.25 -13.20 29.21
CA GLU A 304 6.84 -14.60 29.09
C GLU A 304 6.13 -14.86 27.75
N PRO A 305 6.57 -15.86 26.96
CA PRO A 305 5.92 -16.22 25.71
C PRO A 305 4.49 -16.71 25.96
N ILE A 306 3.52 -16.17 25.22
CA ILE A 306 2.15 -16.68 25.21
C ILE A 306 2.09 -17.93 24.31
N PRO A 307 1.50 -19.04 24.77
CA PRO A 307 1.32 -20.22 23.92
C PRO A 307 0.52 -19.87 22.66
N LEU A 308 1.00 -20.32 21.49
CA LEU A 308 0.38 -20.02 20.20
C LEU A 308 -1.08 -20.48 20.10
N GLU A 309 -1.42 -21.55 20.81
CA GLU A 309 -2.78 -22.08 20.92
C GLU A 309 -3.78 -21.05 21.46
N GLN A 310 -3.27 -20.12 22.27
CA GLN A 310 -4.02 -19.05 22.91
C GLN A 310 -3.92 -17.71 22.16
N SER A 311 -3.29 -17.70 20.98
CA SER A 311 -3.08 -16.52 20.15
C SER A 311 -3.54 -16.67 18.70
N ILE A 312 -3.85 -17.90 18.24
CA ILE A 312 -4.26 -18.18 16.85
C ILE A 312 -5.69 -18.75 16.81
N PRO A 313 -6.60 -18.20 15.96
CA PRO A 313 -7.95 -18.72 15.76
C PRO A 313 -8.00 -20.20 15.42
N ALA A 314 -9.04 -20.90 15.89
CA ALA A 314 -9.18 -22.35 15.68
C ALA A 314 -9.39 -22.74 14.21
N ASN A 315 -9.92 -21.82 13.40
CA ASN A 315 -10.25 -21.97 11.98
C ASN A 315 -9.12 -21.53 11.03
N MET A 316 -7.90 -21.35 11.53
CA MET A 316 -6.75 -20.91 10.73
C MET A 316 -6.28 -22.01 9.76
N GLU A 317 -6.20 -21.67 8.47
CA GLU A 317 -5.70 -22.53 7.38
C GLU A 317 -4.29 -22.14 6.92
N VAL A 318 -3.87 -20.90 7.13
CA VAL A 318 -2.53 -20.41 6.79
C VAL A 318 -2.07 -19.36 7.80
N LEU A 319 -0.88 -19.56 8.35
CA LEU A 319 -0.21 -18.59 9.21
C LEU A 319 1.15 -18.23 8.62
N HIS A 320 1.32 -16.97 8.24
CA HIS A 320 2.60 -16.44 7.79
C HIS A 320 3.16 -15.50 8.86
N LEU A 321 4.30 -15.86 9.43
CA LEU A 321 4.98 -15.04 10.43
C LEU A 321 6.16 -14.34 9.80
N ARG A 322 6.16 -13.02 9.90
CA ARG A 322 7.23 -12.18 9.38
C ARG A 322 8.20 -11.82 10.51
N GLN A 323 9.48 -12.01 10.26
CA GLN A 323 10.54 -11.57 11.16
C GLN A 323 10.96 -10.15 10.73
N LYS A 324 11.08 -9.21 11.67
CA LYS A 324 11.52 -7.85 11.35
C LYS A 324 13.02 -7.83 11.05
N SER A 325 13.35 -7.57 9.79
CA SER A 325 14.57 -6.94 9.25
C SER A 325 14.32 -6.82 7.75
N LEU A 326 14.80 -5.76 7.10
CA LEU A 326 14.50 -5.36 5.72
C LEU A 326 14.90 -6.36 4.60
N ASP A 327 15.09 -7.63 4.91
CA ASP A 327 15.37 -8.70 3.95
C ASP A 327 14.23 -9.73 3.96
N ASP A 328 13.64 -9.97 2.79
CA ASP A 328 12.51 -10.84 2.42
C ASP A 328 12.56 -12.31 2.89
N HIS A 329 12.80 -12.56 4.18
CA HIS A 329 12.85 -13.89 4.77
C HIS A 329 11.74 -14.04 5.83
N GLY A 330 10.49 -14.06 5.37
CA GLY A 330 9.36 -14.50 6.18
C GLY A 330 9.42 -16.00 6.44
N VAL A 331 8.97 -16.45 7.61
CA VAL A 331 8.75 -17.88 7.89
C VAL A 331 7.30 -18.18 7.53
N ILE A 332 7.10 -18.76 6.34
CA ILE A 332 5.77 -19.23 5.93
C ILE A 332 5.50 -20.56 6.62
N ILE A 333 4.53 -20.58 7.53
CA ILE A 333 4.05 -21.81 8.16
C ILE A 333 2.74 -22.20 7.46
N HIS A 334 2.86 -23.05 6.44
CA HIS A 334 1.70 -23.66 5.85
C HIS A 334 1.05 -24.62 6.85
N TRP A 335 -0.20 -24.35 7.23
CA TRP A 335 -1.02 -25.21 8.09
C TRP A 335 -1.55 -26.42 7.29
N LEU A 336 -0.67 -27.15 6.61
CA LEU A 336 -1.04 -28.26 5.72
C LEU A 336 -1.21 -29.59 6.46
N ASP A 337 -1.98 -30.48 5.81
CA ASP A 337 -2.53 -31.79 6.19
C ASP A 337 -1.57 -32.87 6.75
N HIS A 338 -0.32 -32.53 7.08
CA HIS A 338 0.68 -33.51 7.53
C HIS A 338 0.55 -33.92 9.01
N PHE A 339 -0.11 -33.12 9.83
CA PHE A 339 -0.33 -33.42 11.24
C PHE A 339 -1.78 -33.85 11.47
N ARG A 340 -1.95 -35.00 12.14
CA ARG A 340 -3.25 -35.69 12.28
C ARG A 340 -4.22 -34.94 13.19
N ASN A 341 -3.74 -34.08 14.09
CA ASN A 341 -4.56 -33.30 14.99
C ASN A 341 -3.95 -31.90 15.24
N ARG A 342 -4.73 -31.03 15.90
CA ARG A 342 -4.37 -29.63 16.19
C ARG A 342 -3.23 -29.50 17.22
N GLU A 343 -3.18 -30.39 18.21
CA GLU A 343 -2.17 -30.35 19.29
C GLU A 343 -0.76 -30.64 18.74
N ASP A 344 -0.63 -31.64 17.85
CA ASP A 344 0.64 -31.99 17.19
C ASP A 344 1.17 -30.81 16.34
N LYS A 345 0.27 -30.06 15.69
CA LYS A 345 0.62 -28.85 14.92
C LYS A 345 1.17 -27.76 15.84
N LEU A 346 0.47 -27.50 16.94
CA LEU A 346 0.81 -26.44 17.87
C LEU A 346 2.13 -26.72 18.60
N GLU A 347 2.37 -27.98 18.99
CA GLU A 347 3.64 -28.38 19.61
C GLU A 347 4.83 -28.23 18.63
N ALA A 348 4.66 -28.61 17.36
CA ALA A 348 5.70 -28.45 16.34
C ALA A 348 6.05 -26.99 16.08
N ILE A 349 5.04 -26.11 16.05
CA ILE A 349 5.25 -24.67 15.87
C ILE A 349 5.87 -24.06 17.14
N ASP A 350 5.40 -24.42 18.33
CA ASP A 350 5.98 -23.90 19.58
C ASP A 350 7.47 -24.25 19.66
N ARG A 351 7.86 -25.47 19.26
CA ARG A 351 9.28 -25.86 19.13
C ARG A 351 10.08 -25.03 18.12
N LEU A 352 9.45 -24.56 17.03
CA LEU A 352 10.08 -23.71 16.00
C LEU A 352 10.15 -22.24 16.43
N ILE A 353 9.13 -21.74 17.12
CA ILE A 353 8.97 -20.32 17.46
C ILE A 353 9.66 -19.98 18.78
N GLN A 354 9.60 -20.83 19.79
CA GLN A 354 10.21 -20.57 21.11
C GLN A 354 11.70 -20.16 21.03
N PRO A 355 12.55 -20.77 20.18
CA PRO A 355 13.92 -20.30 19.98
C PRO A 355 14.00 -18.88 19.38
N LEU A 356 13.10 -18.54 18.44
CA LEU A 356 13.03 -17.22 17.82
C LEU A 356 12.57 -16.16 18.82
N VAL A 357 11.58 -16.48 19.66
CA VAL A 357 11.07 -15.59 20.71
C VAL A 357 12.14 -15.33 21.77
N LYS A 358 12.84 -16.37 22.23
CA LYS A 358 13.99 -16.23 23.16
C LYS A 358 15.15 -15.41 22.57
N ALA A 359 15.35 -15.46 21.26
CA ALA A 359 16.35 -14.65 20.58
C ALA A 359 15.90 -13.18 20.45
N HIS A 360 14.60 -12.92 20.34
CA HIS A 360 14.04 -11.57 20.20
C HIS A 360 13.98 -10.81 21.53
N THR A 361 13.69 -11.49 22.65
CA THR A 361 13.71 -10.88 23.99
C THR A 361 15.11 -10.51 24.48
N ASN A 362 16.17 -11.04 23.86
CA ASN A 362 17.55 -10.63 24.09
C ASN A 362 18.00 -9.70 22.95
N LEU A 363 17.71 -8.40 23.04
CA LEU A 363 18.03 -7.40 22.02
C LEU A 363 19.54 -7.34 21.63
N HIS A 364 20.44 -7.85 22.47
CA HIS A 364 21.88 -7.98 22.18
C HIS A 364 22.26 -9.21 21.33
N PHE A 365 21.37 -10.19 21.14
CA PHE A 365 21.69 -11.45 20.48
C PHE A 365 21.42 -11.43 18.97
N VAL A 366 20.53 -10.56 18.49
CA VAL A 366 20.14 -10.51 17.07
C VAL A 366 21.32 -10.07 16.19
N THR A 367 22.14 -9.11 16.61
CA THR A 367 23.37 -8.71 15.90
C THR A 367 24.48 -9.77 15.94
N ALA A 368 24.54 -10.58 17.00
CA ALA A 368 25.52 -11.66 17.14
C ALA A 368 25.14 -12.92 16.31
N TRP A 369 23.85 -13.23 16.22
CA TRP A 369 23.36 -14.41 15.51
C TRP A 369 23.43 -14.26 13.99
N THR A 370 23.14 -13.07 13.45
CA THR A 370 23.29 -12.77 12.01
C THR A 370 24.76 -12.86 11.56
N ARG A 371 25.71 -12.41 12.41
CA ARG A 371 27.15 -12.62 12.19
C ARG A 371 27.55 -14.09 12.28
N ALA A 372 27.04 -14.84 13.26
CA ALA A 372 27.35 -16.26 13.43
C ALA A 372 26.81 -17.12 12.27
N TRP A 373 25.64 -16.78 11.72
CA TRP A 373 25.03 -17.47 10.58
C TRP A 373 25.78 -17.18 9.27
N GLN A 374 26.16 -15.92 9.00
CA GLN A 374 27.01 -15.55 7.86
C GLN A 374 28.42 -16.19 7.91
N ILE A 375 28.98 -16.40 9.11
CA ILE A 375 30.26 -17.11 9.29
C ILE A 375 30.11 -18.61 9.05
N ARG A 376 28.94 -19.19 9.34
CA ARG A 376 28.67 -20.63 9.19
C ARG A 376 28.37 -21.01 7.74
N THR A 377 27.66 -20.17 6.98
CA THR A 377 27.40 -20.39 5.55
C THR A 377 28.66 -20.22 4.69
N LYS A 378 29.62 -19.38 5.10
CA LYS A 378 30.95 -19.30 4.45
C LYS A 378 31.89 -20.49 4.74
N ARG A 379 31.57 -21.35 5.73
CA ARG A 379 32.38 -22.52 6.08
C ARG A 379 31.83 -23.85 5.55
N CYS A 380 30.70 -23.85 4.85
CA CYS A 380 30.07 -25.05 4.30
C CYS A 380 30.19 -25.19 2.76
N ALA A 381 31.23 -24.61 2.15
CA ALA A 381 31.65 -24.99 0.81
C ALA A 381 32.94 -25.81 0.87
N PRO A 382 32.87 -27.15 0.88
CA PRO A 382 33.95 -27.99 0.38
C PRO A 382 33.68 -28.30 -1.10
N GLY A 383 34.66 -27.99 -1.94
CA GLY A 383 34.62 -28.30 -3.37
C GLY A 383 34.52 -29.79 -3.66
N CYS A 384 33.96 -30.09 -4.83
CA CYS A 384 34.30 -31.27 -5.60
C CYS A 384 34.62 -30.80 -7.02
N HIS A 385 35.86 -31.08 -7.42
CA HIS A 385 36.31 -31.18 -8.79
C HIS A 385 35.53 -32.30 -9.49
N ASP A 386 35.05 -32.05 -10.71
CA ASP A 386 35.68 -32.51 -11.96
C ASP A 386 35.37 -31.52 -13.09
#